data_AF-A0A0N4VLK5-F1
#
_entry.id   AF-A0A0N4VLK5-F1
#
_cell.length_a   1.000
_cell.length_b   1.000
_cell.length_c   1.000
_cell.angle_alpha   90.00
_cell.angle_beta   90.00
_cell.angle_gamma   90.00
#
_symmetry.space_group_name_H-M   'P 1'
#
loop_
_entity.id
_entity.type
_entity.pdbx_description
1 polymer ?
#
loop_
_entity_poly.entity_id
_entity_poly.type
_entity_poly.pdbx_seq_one_letter_code
_entity_poly.pdbx_strand_id
1 'polypeptide(L)'
;MPLPFIGKSHKSPPEIVKNLKESLSLIEKGEKKSEKAAEEVSRWLQAYKGIIYGLDGQEPHPEQVAQLAQETYNANVLPMLIKNLSKLDFESKKDVAQIFNNLLRRQIGTRSPTVEYLCARPEMLLVLVNGYETSEIAVTCGSMLRECIRHEHLAKIILHNPVFYNFFQYVSTFDIASDAFSTFKDLITKHRGICAEFLEANYDKFFESYQKLLNSDNYVTRRQSLKLLGELLLDRHNFNVMTRYISNPENLKLMMNMLREKSRTIQFEAFHVFKVFVANPNKPKPIAEILLRNREKLVDFLSNFHTDRTEDEQFNDEKAYLIKQIQDMKSA
;
A
#
# COMPACT_ATOMS: atom_id res chain seq x y z
N MET A 1 -61.05 6.25 9.27
CA MET A 1 -60.06 5.16 9.50
C MET A 1 -58.69 5.75 9.21
N PRO A 2 -57.82 5.97 10.20
CA PRO A 2 -56.45 6.36 9.92
C PRO A 2 -55.66 5.15 9.44
N LEU A 3 -54.88 5.34 8.37
CA LEU A 3 -53.95 4.36 7.81
C LEU A 3 -52.90 3.97 8.87
N PRO A 4 -52.48 2.70 8.93
CA PRO A 4 -51.41 2.29 9.84
C PRO A 4 -50.07 2.80 9.30
N PHE A 5 -49.48 3.75 10.02
CA PHE A 5 -48.05 4.02 9.92
C PHE A 5 -47.30 2.77 10.37
N ILE A 6 -46.76 2.00 9.42
CA ILE A 6 -45.74 0.99 9.72
C ILE A 6 -44.48 1.76 10.12
N GLY A 7 -44.38 2.10 11.39
CA GLY A 7 -43.15 2.64 11.97
C GLY A 7 -42.04 1.60 11.82
N LYS A 8 -41.03 1.88 11.01
CA LYS A 8 -39.76 1.16 11.09
C LYS A 8 -39.24 1.41 12.51
N SER A 9 -39.27 0.40 13.39
CA SER A 9 -38.74 0.57 14.75
C SER A 9 -37.26 0.92 14.63
N HIS A 10 -36.87 2.14 14.98
CA HIS A 10 -35.46 2.50 15.07
C HIS A 10 -34.82 1.65 16.16
N LYS A 11 -33.94 0.74 15.76
CA LYS A 11 -33.19 -0.12 16.68
C LYS A 11 -32.06 0.67 17.33
N SER A 12 -31.87 0.44 18.61
CA SER A 12 -30.79 1.08 19.37
C SER A 12 -29.41 0.56 18.92
N PRO A 13 -28.32 1.32 19.11
CA PRO A 13 -26.98 0.86 18.77
C PRO A 13 -26.61 -0.52 19.36
N PRO A 14 -26.91 -0.84 20.64
CA PRO A 14 -26.63 -2.16 21.19
C PRO A 14 -27.42 -3.28 20.52
N GLU A 15 -28.69 -3.05 20.18
CA GLU A 15 -29.50 -4.05 19.45
C GLU A 15 -28.93 -4.33 18.06
N ILE A 16 -28.49 -3.29 17.33
CA ILE A 16 -27.91 -3.45 15.99
C ILE A 16 -26.64 -4.29 16.07
N VAL A 17 -25.72 -3.97 16.99
CA VAL A 17 -24.46 -4.71 17.16
C VAL A 17 -24.72 -6.15 17.58
N LYS A 18 -25.65 -6.37 18.52
CA LYS A 18 -26.03 -7.71 18.98
C LYS A 18 -26.56 -8.55 17.82
N ASN A 19 -27.52 -8.03 17.06
CA ASN A 19 -28.14 -8.77 15.96
C ASN A 19 -27.14 -9.03 14.83
N LEU A 20 -26.29 -8.05 14.49
CA LEU A 20 -25.21 -8.22 13.52
C LEU A 20 -24.26 -9.35 13.94
N LYS A 21 -23.85 -9.40 15.21
CA LYS A 21 -23.01 -10.47 15.75
C LYS A 21 -23.70 -11.84 15.67
N GLU A 22 -24.97 -11.91 16.02
CA GLU A 22 -25.74 -13.16 15.94
C GLU A 22 -25.81 -13.67 14.48
N SER A 23 -26.10 -12.79 13.52
CA SER A 23 -26.11 -13.13 12.09
C SER A 23 -24.73 -13.59 11.59
N LEU A 24 -23.65 -12.90 11.98
CA LEU A 24 -22.27 -13.32 11.63
C LEU A 24 -21.91 -14.67 12.24
N SER A 25 -22.35 -14.95 13.47
CA SER A 25 -22.12 -16.24 14.13
C SER A 25 -22.80 -17.39 13.39
N LEU A 26 -23.97 -17.15 12.80
CA LEU A 26 -24.67 -18.14 11.97
C LEU A 26 -23.91 -18.43 10.67
N ILE A 27 -23.32 -17.40 10.04
CA ILE A 27 -22.47 -17.53 8.85
C ILE A 27 -21.19 -18.35 9.17
N GLU A 28 -20.63 -18.21 10.36
CA GLU A 28 -19.46 -18.99 10.79
C GLU A 28 -19.76 -20.48 10.98
N LYS A 29 -20.96 -20.81 11.48
CA LYS A 29 -21.39 -22.20 11.71
C LYS A 29 -21.70 -22.98 10.43
N GLY A 30 -21.82 -22.32 9.28
CA GLY A 30 -22.03 -22.97 7.98
C GLY A 30 -23.36 -23.74 7.88
N GLU A 31 -24.37 -23.36 8.66
CA GLU A 31 -25.67 -24.03 8.66
C GLU A 31 -26.43 -23.80 7.34
N LYS A 32 -27.41 -24.66 7.00
CA LYS A 32 -28.32 -24.54 5.83
C LYS A 32 -29.03 -23.18 5.68
N LYS A 33 -28.88 -22.27 6.65
CA LYS A 33 -29.44 -20.91 6.69
C LYS A 33 -28.41 -19.81 6.38
N SER A 34 -27.22 -20.15 5.87
CA SER A 34 -26.13 -19.18 5.64
C SER A 34 -26.52 -18.03 4.69
N GLU A 35 -27.33 -18.29 3.65
CA GLU A 35 -27.81 -17.25 2.73
C GLU A 35 -28.72 -16.25 3.45
N LYS A 36 -29.71 -16.75 4.20
CA LYS A 36 -30.59 -15.90 5.02
C LYS A 36 -29.78 -15.11 6.06
N ALA A 37 -28.75 -15.72 6.65
CA ALA A 37 -27.88 -15.01 7.59
C ALA A 37 -27.09 -13.88 6.91
N ALA A 38 -26.62 -14.07 5.68
CA ALA A 38 -25.96 -13.02 4.90
C ALA A 38 -26.92 -11.86 4.55
N GLU A 39 -28.17 -12.14 4.20
CA GLU A 39 -29.20 -11.10 3.99
C GLU A 39 -29.46 -10.29 5.28
N GLU A 40 -29.51 -10.97 6.43
CA GLU A 40 -29.63 -10.30 7.73
C GLU A 40 -28.41 -9.42 8.02
N VAL A 41 -27.19 -9.92 7.76
CA VAL A 41 -25.97 -9.11 7.88
C VAL A 41 -26.06 -7.85 7.02
N SER A 42 -26.45 -7.97 5.75
CA SER A 42 -26.64 -6.82 4.86
C SER A 42 -27.59 -5.77 5.46
N ARG A 43 -28.73 -6.21 5.99
CA ARG A 43 -29.71 -5.32 6.64
C ARG A 43 -29.11 -4.62 7.85
N TRP A 44 -28.37 -5.34 8.70
CA TRP A 44 -27.75 -4.75 9.88
C TRP A 44 -26.60 -3.81 9.56
N LEU A 45 -25.82 -4.08 8.51
CA LEU A 45 -24.78 -3.15 8.01
C LEU A 45 -25.40 -1.83 7.52
N GLN A 46 -26.54 -1.88 6.85
CA GLN A 46 -27.28 -0.68 6.43
C GLN A 46 -27.80 0.12 7.64
N ALA A 47 -28.37 -0.55 8.64
CA ALA A 47 -28.78 0.09 9.89
C ALA A 47 -27.59 0.72 10.64
N TYR A 48 -26.44 0.01 10.66
CA TYR A 48 -25.19 0.50 11.22
C TYR A 48 -24.74 1.79 10.52
N LYS A 49 -24.72 1.78 9.18
CA LYS A 49 -24.37 2.94 8.35
C LYS A 49 -25.26 4.14 8.61
N GLY A 50 -26.57 3.91 8.77
CA GLY A 50 -27.51 4.98 9.11
C GLY A 50 -27.15 5.72 10.39
N ILE A 51 -26.56 5.05 11.39
CA ILE A 51 -26.10 5.71 12.61
C ILE A 51 -24.81 6.49 12.38
N ILE A 52 -23.82 5.94 11.66
CA ILE A 52 -22.49 6.56 11.52
C ILE A 52 -22.39 7.62 10.42
N TYR A 53 -23.30 7.60 9.44
CA TYR A 53 -23.36 8.59 8.35
C TYR A 53 -24.60 9.49 8.44
N GLY A 54 -25.55 9.15 9.31
CA GLY A 54 -26.84 9.82 9.38
C GLY A 54 -27.83 9.25 8.36
N LEU A 55 -29.10 9.63 8.50
CA LEU A 55 -30.20 9.23 7.63
C LEU A 55 -30.88 10.47 7.07
N ASP A 56 -31.32 10.40 5.81
CA ASP A 56 -32.17 11.41 5.17
C ASP A 56 -31.66 12.86 5.29
N GLY A 57 -30.35 13.05 5.22
CA GLY A 57 -29.70 14.37 5.30
C GLY A 57 -29.49 14.91 6.72
N GLN A 58 -29.82 14.14 7.76
CA GLN A 58 -29.51 14.48 9.15
C GLN A 58 -28.07 14.06 9.51
N GLU A 59 -27.42 14.85 10.36
CA GLU A 59 -26.09 14.52 10.88
C GLU A 59 -26.15 13.36 11.90
N PRO A 60 -25.11 12.51 11.97
CA PRO A 60 -24.97 11.48 12.99
C PRO A 60 -25.08 12.03 14.42
N HIS A 61 -25.87 11.41 15.28
CA HIS A 61 -25.89 11.74 16.71
C HIS A 61 -24.61 11.22 17.40
N PRO A 62 -23.75 12.11 17.97
CA PRO A 62 -22.44 11.69 18.50
C PRO A 62 -22.53 10.63 19.61
N GLU A 63 -23.56 10.70 20.46
CA GLU A 63 -23.80 9.74 21.53
C GLU A 63 -24.14 8.34 20.99
N GLN A 64 -24.98 8.27 19.95
CA GLN A 64 -25.33 7.00 19.31
C GLN A 64 -24.12 6.38 18.60
N VAL A 65 -23.32 7.19 17.92
CA VAL A 65 -22.06 6.74 17.30
C VAL A 65 -21.08 6.24 18.35
N ALA A 66 -20.95 6.94 19.48
CA ALA A 66 -20.08 6.53 20.58
C ALA A 66 -20.52 5.19 21.18
N GLN A 67 -21.83 5.03 21.44
CA GLN A 67 -22.40 3.78 21.93
C GLN A 67 -22.21 2.64 20.93
N LEU A 68 -22.48 2.87 19.65
CA LEU A 68 -22.30 1.89 18.58
C LEU A 68 -20.85 1.40 18.49
N ALA A 69 -19.89 2.33 18.51
CA ALA A 69 -18.47 2.01 18.47
C ALA A 69 -18.06 1.16 19.68
N GLN A 70 -18.46 1.57 20.90
CA GLN A 70 -18.13 0.84 22.12
C GLN A 70 -18.68 -0.59 22.10
N GLU A 71 -19.95 -0.76 21.73
CA GLU A 71 -20.56 -2.08 21.59
C GLU A 71 -19.86 -2.92 20.53
N THR A 72 -19.47 -2.31 19.40
CA THR A 72 -18.74 -2.98 18.32
C THR A 72 -17.42 -3.58 18.81
N TYR A 73 -16.66 -2.83 19.63
CA TYR A 73 -15.42 -3.30 20.22
C TYR A 73 -15.66 -4.41 21.25
N ASN A 74 -16.61 -4.20 22.17
CA ASN A 74 -16.94 -5.16 23.23
C ASN A 74 -17.42 -6.51 22.67
N ALA A 75 -18.20 -6.45 21.58
CA ALA A 75 -18.79 -7.62 20.96
C ALA A 75 -17.81 -8.34 19.99
N ASN A 76 -16.64 -7.77 19.70
CA ASN A 76 -15.67 -8.23 18.69
C ASN A 76 -16.27 -8.35 17.28
N VAL A 77 -17.13 -7.40 16.88
CA VAL A 77 -17.79 -7.45 15.56
C VAL A 77 -16.82 -7.21 14.42
N LEU A 78 -15.86 -6.28 14.56
CA LEU A 78 -14.87 -6.00 13.50
C LEU A 78 -14.08 -7.25 13.07
N PRO A 79 -13.47 -8.04 13.98
CA PRO A 79 -12.85 -9.32 13.63
C PRO A 79 -13.78 -10.26 12.84
N MET A 80 -15.04 -10.39 13.26
CA MET A 80 -16.01 -11.28 12.61
C MET A 80 -16.35 -10.82 11.19
N LEU A 81 -16.51 -9.51 10.98
CA LEU A 81 -16.75 -8.93 9.65
C LEU A 81 -15.58 -9.19 8.70
N ILE A 82 -14.35 -8.96 9.14
CA ILE A 82 -13.15 -9.17 8.33
C ILE A 82 -12.98 -10.66 7.97
N LYS A 83 -13.14 -11.55 8.96
CA LYS A 83 -12.96 -12.99 8.76
C LYS A 83 -14.01 -13.61 7.83
N ASN A 84 -15.22 -13.08 7.83
CA ASN A 84 -16.32 -13.60 7.01
C ASN A 84 -16.54 -12.81 5.71
N LEU A 85 -15.63 -11.90 5.35
CA LEU A 85 -15.80 -10.99 4.21
C LEU A 85 -16.09 -11.71 2.89
N SER A 86 -15.46 -12.87 2.65
CA SER A 86 -15.68 -13.69 1.44
C SER A 86 -17.07 -14.33 1.36
N LYS A 87 -17.78 -14.41 2.48
CA LYS A 87 -19.14 -14.98 2.56
C LYS A 87 -20.24 -13.93 2.40
N LEU A 88 -19.89 -12.65 2.32
CA LEU A 88 -20.83 -11.55 2.18
C LEU A 88 -21.04 -11.22 0.70
N ASP A 89 -22.19 -10.64 0.36
CA ASP A 89 -22.40 -10.11 -0.99
C ASP A 89 -21.52 -8.89 -1.28
N PHE A 90 -21.45 -8.48 -2.54
CA PHE A 90 -20.58 -7.40 -3.00
C PHE A 90 -20.84 -6.05 -2.31
N GLU A 91 -22.10 -5.71 -2.05
CA GLU A 91 -22.45 -4.44 -1.41
C GLU A 91 -22.14 -4.49 0.09
N SER A 92 -22.44 -5.60 0.75
CA SER A 92 -22.07 -5.86 2.14
C SER A 92 -20.55 -5.77 2.35
N LYS A 93 -19.73 -6.27 1.41
CA LYS A 93 -18.26 -6.09 1.48
C LYS A 93 -17.86 -4.61 1.48
N LYS A 94 -18.50 -3.78 0.63
CA LYS A 94 -18.24 -2.33 0.61
C LYS A 94 -18.68 -1.64 1.90
N ASP A 95 -19.86 -2.01 2.40
CA ASP A 95 -20.38 -1.48 3.65
C ASP A 95 -19.44 -1.79 4.82
N VAL A 96 -18.89 -3.00 4.88
CA VAL A 96 -17.87 -3.37 5.88
C VAL A 96 -16.66 -2.46 5.80
N ALA A 97 -16.11 -2.21 4.61
CA ALA A 97 -14.97 -1.31 4.46
C ALA A 97 -15.32 0.14 4.87
N GLN A 98 -16.50 0.63 4.52
CA GLN A 98 -16.96 1.96 4.91
C GLN A 98 -17.10 2.09 6.44
N ILE A 99 -17.76 1.13 7.08
CA ILE A 99 -17.91 1.07 8.54
C ILE A 99 -16.55 1.00 9.22
N PHE A 100 -15.69 0.08 8.79
CA PHE A 100 -14.34 -0.09 9.33
C PHE A 100 -13.54 1.22 9.24
N ASN A 101 -13.53 1.86 8.07
CA ASN A 101 -12.78 3.08 7.83
C ASN A 101 -13.35 4.28 8.62
N ASN A 102 -14.67 4.37 8.78
CA ASN A 102 -15.31 5.39 9.60
C ASN A 102 -14.89 5.25 11.07
N LEU A 103 -15.01 4.05 11.63
CA LEU A 103 -14.58 3.77 13.00
C LEU A 103 -13.09 4.02 13.19
N LEU A 104 -12.26 3.64 12.21
CA LEU A 104 -10.81 3.84 12.29
C LEU A 104 -10.42 5.31 12.41
N ARG A 105 -11.14 6.19 11.68
CA ARG A 105 -10.92 7.66 11.71
C ARG A 105 -11.49 8.34 12.94
N ARG A 106 -12.31 7.64 13.74
CA ARG A 106 -12.95 8.22 14.93
C ARG A 106 -11.93 8.60 15.99
N GLN A 107 -12.07 9.81 16.53
CA GLN A 107 -11.24 10.34 17.61
C GLN A 107 -12.07 10.71 18.84
N ILE A 108 -11.49 10.55 20.02
CA ILE A 108 -12.00 11.07 21.29
C ILE A 108 -10.88 11.92 21.90
N GLY A 109 -10.99 13.25 21.76
CA GLY A 109 -9.87 14.15 22.04
C GLY A 109 -8.69 13.79 21.13
N THR A 110 -7.53 13.51 21.73
CA THR A 110 -6.31 13.10 21.01
C THR A 110 -6.19 11.59 20.78
N ARG A 111 -7.11 10.79 21.32
CA ARG A 111 -7.07 9.32 21.22
C ARG A 111 -7.82 8.83 19.99
N SER A 112 -7.34 7.72 19.42
CA SER A 112 -7.98 7.01 18.32
C SER A 112 -8.37 5.60 18.79
N PRO A 113 -9.58 5.40 19.36
CA PRO A 113 -9.95 4.15 20.02
C PRO A 113 -9.83 2.91 19.12
N THR A 114 -10.19 3.02 17.84
CA THR A 114 -10.08 1.90 16.89
C THR A 114 -8.62 1.57 16.58
N VAL A 115 -7.75 2.57 16.52
CA VAL A 115 -6.30 2.34 16.34
C VAL A 115 -5.75 1.59 17.55
N GLU A 116 -6.08 2.03 18.76
CA GLU A 116 -5.69 1.34 20.01
C GLU A 116 -6.24 -0.10 20.06
N TYR A 117 -7.49 -0.29 19.65
CA TYR A 117 -8.13 -1.60 19.56
C TYR A 117 -7.39 -2.56 18.61
N LEU A 118 -6.96 -2.06 17.43
CA LEU A 118 -6.19 -2.81 16.45
C LEU A 118 -4.74 -3.06 16.89
N CYS A 119 -4.10 -2.10 17.57
CA CYS A 119 -2.77 -2.31 18.16
C CYS A 119 -2.77 -3.45 19.19
N ALA A 120 -3.86 -3.61 19.94
CA ALA A 120 -4.02 -4.72 20.88
C ALA A 120 -4.38 -6.06 20.19
N ARG A 121 -4.65 -6.06 18.88
CA ARG A 121 -5.12 -7.20 18.08
C ARG A 121 -4.44 -7.23 16.70
N PRO A 122 -3.10 -7.35 16.65
CA PRO A 122 -2.34 -7.27 15.40
C PRO A 122 -2.74 -8.35 14.39
N GLU A 123 -3.31 -9.48 14.82
CA GLU A 123 -3.82 -10.55 13.96
C GLU A 123 -4.84 -10.04 12.94
N MET A 124 -5.61 -9.00 13.28
CA MET A 124 -6.58 -8.41 12.36
C MET A 124 -5.90 -7.77 11.15
N LEU A 125 -4.76 -7.11 11.36
CA LEU A 125 -3.98 -6.52 10.27
C LEU A 125 -3.40 -7.62 9.38
N LEU A 126 -3.00 -8.75 9.96
CA LEU A 126 -2.47 -9.90 9.20
C LEU A 126 -3.57 -10.54 8.34
N VAL A 127 -4.80 -10.67 8.86
CA VAL A 127 -5.94 -11.16 8.07
C VAL A 127 -6.23 -10.22 6.89
N LEU A 128 -6.14 -8.90 7.09
CA LEU A 128 -6.30 -7.94 5.99
C LEU A 128 -5.20 -8.09 4.92
N VAL A 129 -3.94 -8.29 5.33
CA VAL A 129 -2.84 -8.53 4.38
C VAL A 129 -3.08 -9.84 3.60
N ASN A 130 -3.40 -10.93 4.29
CA ASN A 130 -3.68 -12.22 3.65
C ASN A 130 -4.96 -12.19 2.79
N GLY A 131 -5.82 -11.19 2.98
CA GLY A 131 -6.98 -10.97 2.12
C GLY A 131 -6.64 -10.80 0.64
N TYR A 132 -5.42 -10.39 0.30
CA TYR A 132 -4.93 -10.36 -1.09
C TYR A 132 -4.82 -11.74 -1.73
N GLU A 133 -4.79 -12.83 -0.96
CA GLU A 133 -4.79 -14.20 -1.50
C GLU A 133 -6.15 -14.59 -2.10
N THR A 134 -7.21 -13.84 -1.78
CA THR A 134 -8.57 -14.08 -2.27
C THR A 134 -9.01 -12.90 -3.14
N SER A 135 -8.93 -13.05 -4.47
CA SER A 135 -9.19 -11.98 -5.43
C SER A 135 -10.54 -11.27 -5.22
N GLU A 136 -11.58 -12.00 -4.80
CA GLU A 136 -12.92 -11.46 -4.54
C GLU A 136 -12.97 -10.40 -3.43
N ILE A 137 -12.09 -10.48 -2.43
CA ILE A 137 -12.04 -9.55 -1.29
C ILE A 137 -10.80 -8.68 -1.27
N ALA A 138 -9.82 -8.94 -2.13
CA ALA A 138 -8.51 -8.27 -2.14
C ALA A 138 -8.62 -6.75 -2.14
N VAL A 139 -9.46 -6.15 -3.01
CA VAL A 139 -9.65 -4.70 -3.09
C VAL A 139 -10.28 -4.12 -1.82
N THR A 140 -11.24 -4.84 -1.24
CA THR A 140 -11.90 -4.43 0.01
C THR A 140 -10.93 -4.47 1.19
N CYS A 141 -10.14 -5.54 1.28
CA CYS A 141 -9.06 -5.65 2.27
C CYS A 141 -7.99 -4.57 2.06
N GLY A 142 -7.58 -4.31 0.82
CA GLY A 142 -6.63 -3.27 0.47
C GLY A 142 -7.10 -1.87 0.87
N SER A 143 -8.38 -1.55 0.65
CA SER A 143 -8.99 -0.29 1.10
C SER A 143 -8.91 -0.11 2.61
N MET A 144 -9.32 -1.12 3.39
CA MET A 144 -9.23 -1.08 4.86
C MET A 144 -7.79 -1.02 5.36
N LEU A 145 -6.89 -1.76 4.73
CA LEU A 145 -5.48 -1.81 5.08
C LEU A 145 -4.78 -0.48 4.80
N ARG A 146 -5.08 0.18 3.68
CA ARG A 146 -4.54 1.50 3.35
C ARG A 146 -5.02 2.60 4.30
N GLU A 147 -6.20 2.47 4.88
CA GLU A 147 -6.62 3.35 5.98
C GLU A 147 -5.88 3.03 7.27
N CYS A 148 -5.67 1.75 7.61
CA CYS A 148 -4.88 1.35 8.79
C CYS A 148 -3.48 1.95 8.76
N ILE A 149 -2.77 1.81 7.64
CA ILE A 149 -1.38 2.27 7.50
C ILE A 149 -1.25 3.80 7.45
N ARG A 150 -2.35 4.58 7.49
CA ARG A 150 -2.26 6.02 7.78
C ARG A 150 -1.78 6.30 9.21
N HIS A 151 -1.96 5.34 10.11
CA HIS A 151 -1.47 5.42 11.48
C HIS A 151 -0.12 4.69 11.59
N GLU A 152 0.91 5.42 12.01
CA GLU A 152 2.29 4.92 12.07
C GLU A 152 2.42 3.62 12.87
N HIS A 153 1.74 3.52 14.02
CA HIS A 153 1.76 2.32 14.86
C HIS A 153 1.27 1.06 14.13
N LEU A 154 0.18 1.17 13.35
CA LEU A 154 -0.38 0.04 12.61
C LEU A 154 0.50 -0.31 11.40
N ALA A 155 1.02 0.70 10.71
CA ALA A 155 1.99 0.49 9.62
C ALA A 155 3.24 -0.24 10.14
N LYS A 156 3.77 0.16 11.30
CA LYS A 156 4.95 -0.45 11.92
C LYS A 156 4.73 -1.93 12.23
N ILE A 157 3.55 -2.32 12.72
CA ILE A 157 3.19 -3.72 12.99
C ILE A 157 3.28 -4.56 11.72
N ILE A 158 2.69 -4.09 10.61
CA ILE A 158 2.69 -4.82 9.34
C ILE A 158 4.10 -4.89 8.76
N LEU A 159 4.79 -3.74 8.70
CA LEU A 159 6.10 -3.61 8.07
C LEU A 159 7.16 -4.53 8.72
N HIS A 160 7.10 -4.72 10.04
CA HIS A 160 8.04 -5.58 10.77
C HIS A 160 7.58 -7.04 10.90
N ASN A 161 6.39 -7.38 10.39
CA ASN A 161 5.89 -8.74 10.40
C ASN A 161 6.32 -9.50 9.12
N PRO A 162 6.64 -10.81 9.20
CA PRO A 162 6.95 -11.60 8.01
C PRO A 162 5.93 -11.52 6.87
N VAL A 163 4.65 -11.31 7.19
CA VAL A 163 3.56 -11.18 6.19
C VAL A 163 3.81 -10.05 5.18
N PHE A 164 4.59 -9.03 5.54
CA PHE A 164 4.98 -7.96 4.63
C PHE A 164 5.60 -8.49 3.34
N TYR A 165 6.41 -9.55 3.43
CA TYR A 165 7.08 -10.11 2.25
C TYR A 165 6.12 -10.80 1.27
N ASN A 166 4.88 -11.10 1.67
CA ASN A 166 3.87 -11.62 0.76
C ASN A 166 3.49 -10.59 -0.32
N PHE A 167 3.68 -9.28 -0.06
CA PHE A 167 3.43 -8.25 -1.07
C PHE A 167 4.27 -8.44 -2.34
N PHE A 168 5.50 -8.97 -2.26
CA PHE A 168 6.29 -9.24 -3.46
C PHE A 168 5.62 -10.25 -4.41
N GLN A 169 4.82 -11.17 -3.86
CA GLN A 169 3.96 -12.05 -4.64
C GLN A 169 2.70 -11.31 -5.10
N TYR A 170 2.00 -10.63 -4.19
CA TYR A 170 0.72 -9.95 -4.51
C TYR A 170 0.85 -8.90 -5.61
N VAL A 171 1.94 -8.12 -5.65
CA VAL A 171 2.21 -7.13 -6.71
C VAL A 171 2.52 -7.75 -8.07
N SER A 172 2.74 -9.06 -8.11
CA SER A 172 2.99 -9.82 -9.34
C SER A 172 1.71 -10.54 -9.85
N THR A 173 0.64 -10.59 -9.04
CA THR A 173 -0.63 -11.24 -9.39
C THR A 173 -1.51 -10.31 -10.22
N PHE A 174 -1.71 -10.63 -11.50
CA PHE A 174 -2.34 -9.74 -12.50
C PHE A 174 -3.62 -9.02 -12.04
N ASP A 175 -4.61 -9.76 -11.51
CA ASP A 175 -5.94 -9.21 -11.19
C ASP A 175 -5.95 -8.23 -10.01
N ILE A 176 -4.94 -8.29 -9.13
CA ILE A 176 -4.88 -7.51 -7.88
C ILE A 176 -3.63 -6.64 -7.78
N ALA A 177 -2.69 -6.77 -8.72
CA ALA A 177 -1.35 -6.20 -8.66
C ALA A 177 -1.36 -4.69 -8.41
N SER A 178 -2.24 -3.94 -9.06
CA SER A 178 -2.33 -2.47 -8.93
C SER A 178 -2.73 -2.05 -7.50
N ASP A 179 -3.72 -2.73 -6.92
CA ASP A 179 -4.18 -2.45 -5.56
C ASP A 179 -3.12 -2.87 -4.53
N ALA A 180 -2.55 -4.07 -4.68
CA ALA A 180 -1.48 -4.57 -3.85
C ALA A 180 -0.24 -3.65 -3.90
N PHE A 181 0.13 -3.16 -5.09
CA PHE A 181 1.26 -2.26 -5.26
C PHE A 181 1.02 -0.92 -4.57
N SER A 182 -0.21 -0.40 -4.62
CA SER A 182 -0.56 0.84 -3.92
C SER A 182 -0.36 0.70 -2.40
N THR A 183 -0.77 -0.43 -1.83
CA THR A 183 -0.57 -0.72 -0.40
C THR A 183 0.90 -0.96 -0.06
N PHE A 184 1.62 -1.73 -0.87
CA PHE A 184 3.06 -1.97 -0.73
C PHE A 184 3.86 -0.66 -0.76
N LYS A 185 3.54 0.23 -1.71
CA LYS A 185 4.15 1.55 -1.83
C LYS A 185 3.92 2.38 -0.56
N ASP A 186 2.68 2.48 -0.09
CA ASP A 186 2.37 3.23 1.13
C ASP A 186 3.14 2.68 2.35
N LEU A 187 3.20 1.35 2.50
CA LEU A 187 3.93 0.71 3.60
C LEU A 187 5.42 1.07 3.66
N ILE A 188 6.07 1.30 2.51
CA ILE A 188 7.50 1.60 2.43
C ILE A 188 7.83 3.07 2.18
N THR A 189 6.82 3.95 2.06
CA THR A 189 7.06 5.38 1.76
C THR A 189 6.29 6.36 2.64
N LYS A 190 5.21 5.95 3.32
CA LYS A 190 4.33 6.90 4.01
C LYS A 190 4.95 7.48 5.27
N HIS A 191 5.50 6.63 6.13
CA HIS A 191 6.10 7.02 7.41
C HIS A 191 7.61 6.98 7.31
N ARG A 192 8.20 8.04 6.73
CA ARG A 192 9.60 8.10 6.27
C ARG A 192 10.62 7.57 7.30
N GLY A 193 10.45 7.92 8.58
CA GLY A 193 11.34 7.47 9.66
C GLY A 193 11.38 5.95 9.82
N ILE A 194 10.23 5.32 10.06
CA ILE A 194 10.16 3.85 10.25
C ILE A 194 10.47 3.09 8.96
N CYS A 195 10.15 3.67 7.79
CA CYS A 195 10.48 3.05 6.51
C CYS A 195 11.99 2.99 6.29
N ALA A 196 12.71 4.09 6.58
CA ALA A 196 14.16 4.13 6.47
C ALA A 196 14.83 3.15 7.44
N GLU A 197 14.39 3.13 8.70
CA GLU A 197 14.86 2.17 9.72
C GLU A 197 14.67 0.72 9.24
N PHE A 198 13.48 0.40 8.74
CA PHE A 198 13.16 -0.94 8.23
C PHE A 198 14.03 -1.33 7.03
N LEU A 199 14.16 -0.44 6.02
CA LEU A 199 14.91 -0.69 4.80
C LEU A 199 16.40 -0.87 5.07
N GLU A 200 16.95 -0.12 6.03
CA GLU A 200 18.34 -0.25 6.43
C GLU A 200 18.58 -1.58 7.18
N ALA A 201 17.73 -1.91 8.15
CA ALA A 201 17.84 -3.13 8.94
C ALA A 201 17.60 -4.41 8.12
N ASN A 202 16.76 -4.36 7.09
CA ASN A 202 16.37 -5.52 6.28
C ASN A 202 16.88 -5.46 4.83
N TYR A 203 17.93 -4.66 4.59
CA TYR A 203 18.40 -4.29 3.26
C TYR A 203 18.55 -5.50 2.32
N ASP A 204 19.31 -6.52 2.72
CA ASP A 204 19.64 -7.64 1.83
C ASP A 204 18.39 -8.42 1.41
N LYS A 205 17.57 -8.82 2.39
CA LYS A 205 16.33 -9.57 2.12
C LYS A 205 15.32 -8.73 1.32
N PHE A 206 15.20 -7.44 1.62
CA PHE A 206 14.32 -6.53 0.90
C PHE A 206 14.75 -6.38 -0.56
N PHE A 207 16.01 -6.02 -0.82
CA PHE A 207 16.48 -5.75 -2.18
C PHE A 207 16.65 -7.02 -3.02
N GLU A 208 16.94 -8.18 -2.42
CA GLU A 208 16.88 -9.47 -3.11
C GLU A 208 15.46 -9.75 -3.62
N SER A 209 14.44 -9.47 -2.80
CA SER A 209 13.04 -9.62 -3.19
C SER A 209 12.62 -8.55 -4.22
N TYR A 210 13.08 -7.32 -4.04
CA TYR A 210 12.78 -6.19 -4.93
C TYR A 210 13.39 -6.36 -6.32
N GLN A 211 14.57 -6.97 -6.43
CA GLN A 211 15.21 -7.26 -7.70
C GLN A 211 14.35 -8.19 -8.58
N LYS A 212 13.55 -9.08 -7.98
CA LYS A 212 12.59 -9.91 -8.72
C LYS A 212 11.50 -9.07 -9.39
N LEU A 213 11.08 -7.97 -8.77
CA LEU A 213 10.11 -7.03 -9.36
C LEU A 213 10.71 -6.25 -10.53
N LEU A 214 11.96 -5.82 -10.40
CA LEU A 214 12.72 -5.15 -11.46
C LEU A 214 12.96 -6.05 -12.67
N ASN A 215 13.07 -7.36 -12.44
CA ASN A 215 13.24 -8.37 -13.49
C ASN A 215 11.91 -9.01 -13.94
N SER A 216 10.76 -8.49 -13.50
CA SER A 216 9.45 -9.05 -13.87
C SER A 216 9.19 -8.92 -15.37
N ASP A 217 8.61 -9.96 -15.96
CA ASP A 217 8.08 -9.92 -17.34
C ASP A 217 6.80 -9.06 -17.44
N ASN A 218 6.14 -8.78 -16.31
CA ASN A 218 5.00 -7.88 -16.26
C ASN A 218 5.47 -6.43 -16.40
N TYR A 219 5.17 -5.81 -17.55
CA TYR A 219 5.52 -4.43 -17.85
C TYR A 219 5.09 -3.44 -16.76
N VAL A 220 3.87 -3.57 -16.23
CA VAL A 220 3.34 -2.65 -15.22
C VAL A 220 4.09 -2.80 -13.90
N THR A 221 4.27 -4.04 -13.42
CA THR A 221 5.03 -4.32 -12.20
C THR A 221 6.45 -3.79 -12.31
N ARG A 222 7.14 -4.08 -13.42
CA ARG A 222 8.51 -3.63 -13.65
C ARG A 222 8.63 -2.10 -13.70
N ARG A 223 7.76 -1.42 -14.46
CA ARG A 223 7.73 0.04 -14.56
C ARG A 223 7.48 0.69 -13.19
N GLN A 224 6.44 0.26 -12.48
CA GLN A 224 6.07 0.86 -11.19
C GLN A 224 7.14 0.61 -10.13
N SER A 225 7.75 -0.58 -10.12
CA SER A 225 8.86 -0.90 -9.21
C SER A 225 10.10 -0.07 -9.51
N LEU A 226 10.44 0.15 -10.78
CA LEU A 226 11.57 0.99 -11.15
C LEU A 226 11.38 2.46 -10.75
N LYS A 227 10.17 2.99 -10.97
CA LYS A 227 9.80 4.34 -10.51
C LYS A 227 9.91 4.45 -8.98
N LEU A 228 9.34 3.48 -8.26
CA LEU A 228 9.38 3.45 -6.80
C LEU A 228 10.79 3.31 -6.25
N LEU A 229 11.67 2.55 -6.92
CA LEU A 229 13.10 2.50 -6.57
C LEU A 229 13.74 3.88 -6.66
N GLY A 230 13.48 4.64 -7.73
CA GLY A 230 13.95 6.03 -7.85
C GLY A 230 13.46 6.91 -6.71
N GLU A 231 12.17 6.83 -6.37
CA GLU A 231 11.58 7.55 -5.24
C GLU A 231 12.24 7.18 -3.89
N LEU A 232 12.54 5.89 -3.67
CA LEU A 232 13.18 5.42 -2.44
C LEU A 232 14.62 5.92 -2.31
N LEU A 233 15.40 5.85 -3.40
CA LEU A 233 16.82 6.23 -3.40
C LEU A 233 17.03 7.73 -3.31
N LEU A 234 16.09 8.54 -3.81
CA LEU A 234 16.16 10.00 -3.75
C LEU A 234 15.61 10.58 -2.43
N ASP A 235 15.00 9.76 -1.58
CA ASP A 235 14.54 10.21 -0.28
C ASP A 235 15.71 10.41 0.69
N ARG A 236 15.79 11.61 1.29
CA ARG A 236 16.84 11.97 2.25
C ARG A 236 16.93 11.06 3.47
N HIS A 237 15.82 10.46 3.92
CA HIS A 237 15.83 9.53 5.06
C HIS A 237 16.50 8.20 4.70
N ASN A 238 16.50 7.85 3.41
CA ASN A 238 17.08 6.63 2.89
C ASN A 238 18.54 6.82 2.46
N PHE A 239 19.27 7.82 2.97
CA PHE A 239 20.65 8.10 2.56
C PHE A 239 21.55 6.85 2.68
N ASN A 240 21.52 6.15 3.82
CA ASN A 240 22.32 4.93 4.04
C ASN A 240 21.95 3.83 3.05
N VAL A 241 20.66 3.62 2.83
CA VAL A 241 20.11 2.66 1.87
C VAL A 241 20.57 3.01 0.45
N MET A 242 20.48 4.27 0.06
CA MET A 242 20.92 4.79 -1.23
C MET A 242 22.43 4.56 -1.42
N THR A 243 23.25 4.97 -0.46
CA THR A 243 24.72 4.79 -0.52
C THR A 243 25.10 3.33 -0.69
N ARG A 244 24.43 2.41 0.03
CA ARG A 244 24.66 0.96 -0.14
C ARG A 244 24.22 0.47 -1.51
N TYR A 245 23.08 0.93 -2.01
CA TYR A 245 22.55 0.54 -3.32
C TYR A 245 23.46 0.95 -4.48
N ILE A 246 23.90 2.21 -4.48
CA ILE A 246 24.73 2.76 -5.56
C ILE A 246 26.20 2.31 -5.49
N SER A 247 26.58 1.59 -4.45
CA SER A 247 27.91 1.01 -4.30
C SER A 247 28.05 -0.38 -4.93
N ASN A 248 26.94 -1.00 -5.35
CA ASN A 248 26.93 -2.35 -5.93
C ASN A 248 27.04 -2.31 -7.47
N PRO A 249 28.09 -2.91 -8.07
CA PRO A 249 28.27 -3.01 -9.52
C PRO A 249 27.12 -3.67 -10.29
N GLU A 250 26.47 -4.67 -9.71
CA GLU A 250 25.36 -5.37 -10.36
C GLU A 250 24.13 -4.46 -10.48
N ASN A 251 23.89 -3.61 -9.49
CA ASN A 251 22.81 -2.62 -9.56
C ASN A 251 23.08 -1.59 -10.68
N LEU A 252 24.33 -1.12 -10.84
CA LEU A 252 24.69 -0.24 -11.95
C LEU A 252 24.46 -0.91 -13.30
N LYS A 253 24.94 -2.15 -13.46
CA LYS A 253 24.75 -2.93 -14.71
C LYS A 253 23.27 -3.11 -15.03
N LEU A 254 22.45 -3.40 -14.02
CA LEU A 254 21.00 -3.53 -14.19
C LEU A 254 20.40 -2.23 -14.75
N MET A 255 20.72 -1.08 -14.16
CA MET A 255 20.23 0.22 -14.63
C MET A 255 20.72 0.54 -16.05
N MET A 256 21.99 0.27 -16.36
CA MET A 256 22.54 0.46 -17.70
C MET A 256 21.88 -0.43 -18.75
N ASN A 257 21.48 -1.66 -18.40
CA ASN A 257 20.70 -2.52 -19.28
C ASN A 257 19.27 -1.99 -19.46
N MET A 258 18.64 -1.51 -18.38
CA MET A 258 17.29 -0.93 -18.44
C MET A 258 17.21 0.35 -19.27
N LEU A 259 18.28 1.16 -19.32
CA LEU A 259 18.40 2.29 -20.25
C LEU A 259 18.27 1.88 -21.73
N ARG A 260 18.52 0.61 -22.05
CA ARG A 260 18.47 0.06 -23.41
C ARG A 260 17.21 -0.77 -23.70
N GLU A 261 16.26 -0.82 -22.77
CA GLU A 261 15.01 -1.56 -22.93
C GLU A 261 14.17 -1.04 -24.10
N LYS A 262 13.30 -1.88 -24.69
CA LYS A 262 12.42 -1.45 -25.79
C LYS A 262 11.43 -0.36 -25.37
N SER A 263 11.04 -0.35 -24.10
CA SER A 263 10.06 0.60 -23.57
C SER A 263 10.73 1.92 -23.18
N ARG A 264 10.41 2.99 -23.92
CA ARG A 264 10.82 4.37 -23.62
C ARG A 264 10.50 4.80 -22.19
N THR A 265 9.40 4.31 -21.62
CA THR A 265 9.02 4.64 -20.24
C THR A 265 9.94 3.96 -19.23
N ILE A 266 10.32 2.70 -19.44
CA ILE A 266 11.28 2.00 -18.57
C ILE A 266 12.66 2.65 -18.67
N GLN A 267 13.09 3.00 -19.88
CA GLN A 267 14.35 3.73 -20.09
C GLN A 267 14.38 5.03 -19.27
N PHE A 268 13.29 5.80 -19.29
CA PHE A 268 13.19 7.06 -18.56
C PHE A 268 13.22 6.88 -17.04
N GLU A 269 12.51 5.89 -16.49
CA GLU A 269 12.59 5.59 -15.05
C GLU A 269 13.98 5.06 -14.65
N ALA A 270 14.63 4.26 -15.51
CA ALA A 270 16.01 3.78 -15.30
C ALA A 270 17.02 4.93 -15.24
N PHE A 271 16.81 5.98 -16.05
CA PHE A 271 17.62 7.19 -16.03
C PHE A 271 17.61 7.86 -14.65
N HIS A 272 16.45 7.95 -13.99
CA HIS A 272 16.35 8.55 -12.67
C HIS A 272 17.06 7.76 -11.57
N VAL A 273 17.28 6.45 -11.74
CA VAL A 273 18.11 5.66 -10.83
C VAL A 273 19.58 5.73 -11.23
N PHE A 274 19.89 5.60 -12.52
CA PHE A 274 21.24 5.71 -13.08
C PHE A 274 21.91 7.03 -12.72
N LYS A 275 21.18 8.14 -12.75
CA LYS A 275 21.72 9.47 -12.40
C LYS A 275 22.33 9.50 -11.00
N VAL A 276 21.77 8.74 -10.04
CA VAL A 276 22.26 8.70 -8.65
C VAL A 276 23.65 8.06 -8.57
N PHE A 277 23.93 7.04 -9.38
CA PHE A 277 25.26 6.42 -9.46
C PHE A 277 26.31 7.41 -9.96
N VAL A 278 25.98 8.16 -11.01
CA VAL A 278 26.89 9.11 -11.66
C VAL A 278 27.05 10.40 -10.83
N ALA A 279 25.99 10.85 -10.15
CA ALA A 279 26.01 12.04 -9.32
C ALA A 279 26.74 11.82 -7.97
N ASN A 280 26.97 10.56 -7.55
CA ASN A 280 27.70 10.28 -6.32
C ASN A 280 29.13 10.86 -6.37
N PRO A 281 29.52 11.79 -5.48
CA PRO A 281 30.87 12.33 -5.46
C PRO A 281 31.92 11.30 -5.01
N ASN A 282 31.51 10.34 -4.16
CA ASN A 282 32.38 9.32 -3.57
C ASN A 282 32.11 7.95 -4.21
N LYS A 283 32.32 7.85 -5.53
CA LYS A 283 32.07 6.61 -6.28
C LYS A 283 33.04 5.51 -5.84
N PRO A 284 32.56 4.31 -5.46
CA PRO A 284 33.45 3.17 -5.23
C PRO A 284 34.22 2.79 -6.49
N LYS A 285 35.45 2.29 -6.33
CA LYS A 285 36.34 1.93 -7.45
C LYS A 285 35.66 1.03 -8.50
N PRO A 286 34.93 -0.05 -8.14
CA PRO A 286 34.24 -0.88 -9.12
C PRO A 286 33.18 -0.14 -9.95
N ILE A 287 32.51 0.85 -9.36
CA ILE A 287 31.52 1.71 -10.04
C ILE A 287 32.24 2.64 -11.02
N ALA A 288 33.31 3.30 -10.57
CA ALA A 288 34.11 4.20 -11.41
C ALA A 288 34.71 3.46 -12.62
N GLU A 289 35.23 2.25 -12.42
CA GLU A 289 35.78 1.41 -13.49
C GLU A 289 34.74 1.05 -14.55
N ILE A 290 33.51 0.71 -14.16
CA ILE A 290 32.43 0.43 -15.11
C ILE A 290 32.09 1.67 -15.94
N LEU A 291 31.96 2.84 -15.30
CA LEU A 291 31.65 4.08 -15.99
C LEU A 291 32.77 4.50 -16.94
N LEU A 292 34.04 4.43 -16.51
CA LEU A 292 35.21 4.74 -17.33
C LEU A 292 35.34 3.81 -18.54
N ARG A 293 35.18 2.50 -18.34
CA ARG A 293 35.24 1.52 -19.42
C ARG A 293 34.16 1.73 -20.50
N ASN A 294 33.03 2.33 -20.13
CA ASN A 294 31.92 2.61 -21.02
C ASN A 294 31.79 4.10 -21.38
N ARG A 295 32.77 4.94 -21.03
CA ARG A 295 32.67 6.41 -21.06
C ARG A 295 32.19 6.95 -22.40
N GLU A 296 32.90 6.61 -23.47
CA GLU A 296 32.57 7.10 -24.83
C GLU A 296 31.18 6.67 -25.27
N LYS A 297 30.84 5.39 -25.05
CA LYS A 297 29.53 4.83 -25.40
C LYS A 297 28.41 5.47 -24.58
N LEU A 298 28.63 5.75 -23.29
CA LEU A 298 27.65 6.40 -22.43
C LEU A 298 27.40 7.85 -22.83
N VAL A 299 28.45 8.59 -23.16
CA VAL A 299 28.35 9.98 -23.63
C VAL A 299 27.56 10.05 -24.94
N ASP A 300 27.91 9.21 -25.91
CA ASP A 300 27.19 9.13 -27.19
C ASP A 300 25.72 8.71 -26.99
N PHE A 301 25.49 7.68 -26.18
CA PHE A 301 24.15 7.20 -25.85
C PHE A 301 23.29 8.30 -25.21
N LEU A 302 23.81 8.96 -24.16
CA LEU A 302 23.08 10.00 -23.43
C LEU A 302 22.84 11.24 -24.30
N SER A 303 23.75 11.59 -25.20
CA SER A 303 23.55 12.72 -26.13
C SER A 303 22.32 12.52 -27.03
N ASN A 304 22.07 11.27 -27.42
CA ASN A 304 20.93 10.87 -28.24
C ASN A 304 19.71 10.37 -27.44
N PHE A 305 19.79 10.36 -26.11
CA PHE A 305 18.75 9.80 -25.24
C PHE A 305 17.57 10.77 -25.08
N HIS A 306 16.39 10.33 -25.51
CA HIS A 306 15.12 11.07 -25.40
C HIS A 306 15.19 12.55 -25.83
N THR A 307 15.81 12.82 -26.99
CA THR A 307 15.93 14.19 -27.55
C THR A 307 14.59 14.82 -27.92
N ASP A 308 13.53 14.01 -28.06
CA ASP A 308 12.15 14.45 -28.26
C ASP A 308 11.52 15.13 -27.02
N ARG A 309 12.12 15.03 -25.82
CA ARG A 309 11.65 15.67 -24.60
C ARG A 309 12.17 17.11 -24.45
N THR A 310 11.92 17.96 -25.45
CA THR A 310 12.46 19.33 -25.47
C THR A 310 11.82 20.26 -24.43
N GLU A 311 10.61 19.97 -23.98
CA GLU A 311 9.87 20.80 -22.98
C GLU A 311 10.23 20.44 -21.53
N ASP A 312 10.96 19.35 -21.30
CA ASP A 312 11.36 18.89 -19.97
C ASP A 312 12.74 19.46 -19.64
N GLU A 313 12.79 20.73 -19.24
CA GLU A 313 14.04 21.45 -18.94
C GLU A 313 14.87 20.72 -17.86
N GLN A 314 14.20 20.25 -16.80
CA GLN A 314 14.87 19.51 -15.72
C GLN A 314 15.56 18.25 -16.25
N PHE A 315 14.88 17.46 -17.07
CA PHE A 315 15.48 16.27 -17.67
C PHE A 315 16.69 16.62 -18.55
N ASN A 316 16.58 17.67 -19.36
CA ASN A 316 17.67 18.08 -20.25
C ASN A 316 18.90 18.57 -19.48
N ASP A 317 18.69 19.33 -18.39
CA ASP A 317 19.76 19.77 -17.49
C ASP A 317 20.42 18.60 -16.77
N GLU A 318 19.62 17.67 -16.23
CA GLU A 318 20.13 16.45 -15.60
C GLU A 318 20.95 15.64 -16.60
N LYS A 319 20.48 15.48 -17.84
CA LYS A 319 21.19 14.75 -18.90
C LYS A 319 22.52 15.42 -19.27
N ALA A 320 22.53 16.74 -19.45
CA ALA A 320 23.75 17.50 -19.74
C ALA A 320 24.76 17.40 -18.58
N TYR A 321 24.29 17.51 -17.34
CA TYR A 321 25.10 17.33 -16.14
C TYR A 321 25.74 15.94 -16.10
N LEU A 322 24.98 14.87 -16.38
CA LEU A 322 25.50 13.50 -16.40
C LEU A 322 26.56 13.28 -17.48
N ILE A 323 26.33 13.81 -18.69
CA ILE A 323 27.30 13.74 -19.79
C ILE A 323 28.61 14.38 -19.35
N LYS A 324 28.56 15.60 -18.80
CA LYS A 324 29.74 16.31 -18.29
C LYS A 324 30.44 15.53 -17.18
N GLN A 325 29.69 15.03 -16.20
CA GLN A 325 30.24 14.22 -15.10
C GLN A 325 31.00 13.00 -15.60
N ILE A 326 30.47 12.30 -16.61
CA ILE A 326 31.09 11.10 -17.19
C ILE A 326 32.33 11.47 -18.03
N GLN A 327 32.30 12.56 -18.79
CA GLN A 327 33.44 13.07 -19.56
C GLN A 327 34.61 13.47 -18.67
N ASP A 328 34.32 14.19 -17.58
CA ASP A 328 35.31 14.71 -16.63
C ASP A 328 35.89 13.62 -15.71
N MET A 329 35.38 12.39 -15.76
CA MET A 329 35.95 11.26 -15.01
C MET A 329 37.38 10.99 -15.47
N LYS A 330 38.31 11.08 -14.51
CA LYS A 330 39.71 10.72 -14.70
C LYS A 330 39.94 9.27 -14.29
N SER A 331 40.78 8.58 -15.04
CA SER A 331 41.36 7.31 -14.59
C SER A 331 42.14 7.57 -13.30
N ALA A 332 41.81 6.83 -12.24
CA ALA A 332 42.53 6.91 -10.96
C ALA A 332 43.96 6.39 -11.09
#